data_AF-A0A941EIA6-F1
#
_entry.id   AF-A0A941EIA6-F1
#
_cell.length_a   1.000
_cell.length_b   1.000
_cell.length_c   1.000
_cell.angle_alpha   90.00
_cell.angle_beta   90.00
_cell.angle_gamma   90.00
#
_symmetry.space_group_name_H-M   'P 1'
#
loop_
_entity.id
_entity.type
_entity.pdbx_description
1 polymer ?
#
loop_
_entity_poly.entity_id
_entity_poly.type
_entity_poly.pdbx_seq_one_letter_code
_entity_poly.pdbx_strand_id
1 'polypeptide(L)'
;MHYTIETFIPHMKTTATSGDLPEAYAKLSEAASATATCAADRDNGPLVAVGDDYSYITLAREGEFHTLTVPIETDSEEAEDDVLLIGGVDTIVARNQIAPRELGLTVLLKAPDISGLLTEYTWDGQ
;
A
#
# COMPACT_ATOMS: atom_id res chain seq x y z
N MET A 1 5.56 4.70 -17.02
CA MET A 1 4.98 3.68 -16.11
C MET A 1 3.56 4.09 -15.80
N HIS A 2 2.65 3.12 -15.70
CA HIS A 2 1.24 3.37 -15.43
C HIS A 2 0.84 2.72 -14.11
N TYR A 3 0.00 3.42 -13.37
CA TYR A 3 -0.57 2.98 -12.10
C TYR A 3 -2.07 2.82 -12.28
N THR A 4 -2.62 1.75 -11.74
CA THR A 4 -4.06 1.56 -11.61
C THR A 4 -4.47 1.97 -10.22
N ILE A 5 -5.45 2.86 -10.12
CA ILE A 5 -6.11 3.24 -8.89
C ILE A 5 -7.54 2.70 -8.95
N GLU A 6 -7.91 1.89 -7.96
CA GLU A 6 -9.25 1.30 -7.84
C GLU A 6 -9.86 1.76 -6.51
N THR A 7 -11.00 2.46 -6.57
CA THR A 7 -11.83 2.75 -5.39
C THR A 7 -12.95 1.74 -5.36
N PHE A 8 -13.24 1.19 -4.20
CA PHE A 8 -14.30 0.19 -4.04
C PHE A 8 -15.63 0.82 -3.61
N ILE A 9 -15.59 2.05 -3.08
CA ILE A 9 -16.76 2.80 -2.62
C ILE A 9 -16.67 4.27 -3.07
N PRO A 10 -17.32 4.71 -4.15
CA PRO A 10 -17.98 3.89 -5.18
C PRO A 10 -16.96 3.11 -6.01
N HIS A 11 -17.42 2.06 -6.70
CA HIS A 11 -16.56 1.30 -7.61
C HIS A 11 -16.12 2.17 -8.80
N MET A 12 -14.85 2.58 -8.81
CA MET A 12 -14.24 3.30 -9.91
C MET A 12 -12.82 2.82 -10.13
N LYS A 13 -12.38 2.86 -11.38
CA LYS A 13 -11.02 2.51 -11.77
C LYS A 13 -10.45 3.58 -12.67
N THR A 14 -9.27 4.07 -12.32
CA THR A 14 -8.56 5.11 -13.07
C THR A 14 -7.09 4.72 -13.28
N THR A 15 -6.44 5.40 -14.22
CA THR A 15 -5.02 5.20 -14.51
C THR A 15 -4.28 6.52 -14.32
N ALA A 16 -3.13 6.46 -13.65
CA ALA A 16 -2.22 7.59 -13.49
C ALA A 16 -0.85 7.25 -14.11
N THR A 17 -0.14 8.26 -14.61
CA THR A 17 1.29 8.12 -14.92
C THR A 17 2.13 8.37 -13.67
N SER A 18 3.44 8.11 -13.71
CA SER A 18 4.34 8.49 -12.60
C SER A 18 4.32 9.97 -12.27
N GLY A 19 4.09 10.85 -13.27
CA GLY A 19 4.00 12.30 -13.05
C GLY A 19 2.68 12.72 -12.37
N ASP A 20 1.58 12.05 -12.71
CA ASP A 20 0.25 12.36 -12.19
C ASP A 20 -0.05 11.65 -10.87
N LEU A 21 0.69 10.58 -10.56
CA LEU A 21 0.45 9.73 -9.40
C LEU A 21 0.42 10.52 -8.08
N PRO A 22 1.34 11.45 -7.77
CA PRO A 22 1.27 12.20 -6.51
C PRO A 22 -0.05 12.96 -6.34
N GLU A 23 -0.53 13.62 -7.40
CA GLU A 23 -1.80 14.36 -7.36
C GLU A 23 -3.01 13.42 -7.26
N ALA A 24 -3.00 12.32 -8.01
CA ALA A 24 -4.07 11.32 -7.96
C ALA A 24 -4.12 10.63 -6.59
N TYR A 25 -2.95 10.28 -6.04
CA TYR A 25 -2.79 9.65 -4.74
C TYR A 25 -3.27 10.55 -3.60
N ALA A 26 -2.99 11.86 -3.65
CA ALA A 26 -3.45 12.81 -2.65
C ALA A 26 -4.99 12.93 -2.55
N LYS A 27 -5.72 12.54 -3.59
CA LYS A 27 -7.20 12.58 -3.62
C LYS A 27 -7.86 11.32 -3.05
N LEU A 28 -7.08 10.29 -2.71
CA LEU A 28 -7.60 9.03 -2.18
C LEU A 28 -7.97 9.17 -0.70
N SER A 29 -8.97 8.43 -0.26
CA SER A 29 -9.41 8.41 1.15
C SER A 29 -9.76 7.00 1.59
N GLU A 30 -9.70 6.77 2.90
CA GLU A 30 -10.12 5.51 3.50
C GLU A 30 -11.59 5.21 3.19
N ALA A 31 -12.45 6.25 3.28
CA ALA A 31 -13.87 6.12 2.98
C ALA A 31 -14.14 5.65 1.54
N ALA A 32 -13.23 5.91 0.61
CA ALA A 32 -13.32 5.41 -0.76
C ALA A 32 -12.82 3.97 -0.93
N SER A 33 -12.19 3.43 0.12
CA SER A 33 -11.43 2.18 0.16
C SER A 33 -10.55 2.04 -1.09
N ALA A 34 -9.63 2.99 -1.24
CA ALA A 34 -8.81 3.08 -2.44
C ALA A 34 -7.59 2.14 -2.37
N THR A 35 -7.30 1.49 -3.49
CA THR A 35 -6.03 0.81 -3.71
C THR A 35 -5.31 1.35 -4.94
N ALA A 36 -3.99 1.42 -4.88
CA ALA A 36 -3.12 1.82 -5.97
C ALA A 36 -2.12 0.70 -6.28
N THR A 37 -1.90 0.43 -7.56
CA THR A 37 -1.02 -0.64 -8.06
C THR A 37 -0.19 -0.15 -9.23
N CYS A 38 1.03 -0.65 -9.39
CA CYS A 38 1.73 -0.54 -10.66
C CYS A 38 1.21 -1.58 -11.66
N ALA A 39 0.81 -1.15 -12.86
CA ALA A 39 0.07 -1.96 -13.82
C ALA A 39 0.91 -2.68 -14.90
N ALA A 40 2.02 -3.34 -14.53
CA ALA A 40 2.68 -4.29 -15.44
C ALA A 40 2.10 -5.71 -15.24
N ASP A 41 1.86 -6.08 -13.99
CA ASP A 41 1.31 -7.35 -13.53
C ASP A 41 0.82 -7.16 -12.09
N ARG A 42 -0.44 -7.53 -11.81
CA ARG A 42 -0.95 -7.52 -10.41
C ARG A 42 -0.22 -8.52 -9.52
N ASP A 43 0.50 -9.45 -10.15
CA ASP A 43 1.19 -10.57 -9.50
C ASP A 43 2.68 -10.28 -9.23
N ASN A 44 3.19 -9.09 -9.61
CA ASN A 44 4.60 -8.74 -9.43
C ASN A 44 4.82 -7.23 -9.22
N GLY A 45 4.40 -6.71 -8.07
CA GLY A 45 4.61 -5.31 -7.73
C GLY A 45 3.89 -4.87 -6.48
N PRO A 46 4.10 -3.60 -6.07
CA PRO A 46 3.45 -3.07 -4.89
C PRO A 46 1.96 -2.80 -5.15
N LEU A 47 1.16 -3.20 -4.18
CA LEU A 47 -0.23 -2.85 -3.96
C LEU A 47 -0.31 -2.01 -2.68
N VAL A 48 -0.95 -0.86 -2.76
CA VAL A 48 -1.06 0.07 -1.63
C VAL A 48 -2.53 0.36 -1.38
N ALA A 49 -3.05 -0.05 -0.24
CA ALA A 49 -4.32 0.46 0.27
C ALA A 49 -4.06 1.80 0.98
N VAL A 50 -4.92 2.77 0.72
CA VAL A 50 -4.70 4.16 1.11
C VAL A 50 -5.80 4.61 2.06
N GLY A 51 -5.41 4.90 3.30
CA GLY A 51 -6.24 5.58 4.28
C GLY A 51 -5.92 7.08 4.34
N ASP A 52 -6.68 7.84 5.12
CA ASP A 52 -6.54 9.31 5.16
C ASP A 52 -5.15 9.76 5.65
N ASP A 53 -4.57 9.07 6.63
CA ASP A 53 -3.25 9.32 7.22
C ASP A 53 -2.29 8.12 7.15
N TYR A 54 -2.76 6.96 6.69
CA TYR A 54 -1.99 5.73 6.61
C TYR A 54 -1.91 5.14 5.20
N SER A 55 -0.99 4.19 5.04
CA SER A 55 -0.97 3.25 3.93
C SER A 55 -0.71 1.84 4.43
N TYR A 56 -1.38 0.88 3.82
CA TYR A 56 -1.09 -0.55 4.00
C TYR A 56 -0.51 -1.08 2.70
N ILE A 57 0.74 -1.52 2.76
CA ILE A 57 1.58 -1.76 1.59
C ILE A 57 1.88 -3.25 1.51
N THR A 58 1.49 -3.88 0.41
CA THR A 58 1.85 -5.26 0.10
C THR A 58 2.66 -5.32 -1.18
N LEU A 59 3.60 -6.25 -1.26
CA LEU A 59 4.34 -6.60 -2.45
C LEU A 59 3.88 -7.96 -2.93
N ALA A 60 3.22 -8.00 -4.08
CA ALA A 60 2.95 -9.26 -4.77
C ALA A 60 4.21 -9.69 -5.51
N ARG A 61 4.65 -10.93 -5.32
CA ARG A 61 5.77 -11.51 -6.08
C ARG A 61 5.64 -13.02 -6.13
N GLU A 62 5.77 -13.59 -7.33
CA GLU A 62 5.81 -15.05 -7.53
C GLU A 62 4.58 -15.79 -6.95
N GLY A 63 3.44 -15.11 -6.84
CA GLY A 63 2.20 -15.66 -6.27
C GLY A 63 2.06 -15.53 -4.75
N GLU A 64 3.04 -14.90 -4.09
CA GLU A 64 3.03 -14.59 -2.67
C GLU A 64 2.81 -13.09 -2.43
N PHE A 65 2.27 -12.75 -1.27
CA PHE A 65 2.09 -11.38 -0.81
C PHE A 65 2.89 -11.15 0.46
N HIS A 66 3.78 -10.17 0.42
CA HIS A 66 4.55 -9.75 1.58
C HIS A 66 4.09 -8.37 2.02
N THR A 67 3.77 -8.20 3.30
CA THR A 67 3.33 -6.92 3.85
C THR A 67 4.53 -6.14 4.37
N LEU A 68 4.59 -4.84 4.10
CA LEU A 68 5.64 -3.98 4.62
C LEU A 68 5.57 -3.90 6.15
N THR A 69 6.72 -4.07 6.81
CA THR A 69 6.86 -3.88 8.26
C THR A 69 7.61 -2.59 8.54
N VAL A 70 7.01 -1.71 9.33
CA VAL A 70 7.60 -0.46 9.84
C VAL A 70 7.90 -0.56 11.34
N PRO A 71 8.99 0.05 11.82
CA PRO A 71 9.28 0.10 13.25
C PRO A 71 8.19 0.91 13.98
N ILE A 72 7.70 0.39 15.10
CA ILE A 72 6.80 1.12 16.00
C ILE A 72 7.66 1.78 17.09
N GLU A 73 7.49 3.08 17.32
CA GLU A 73 8.25 3.84 18.33
C GLU A 73 7.77 3.62 19.78
N THR A 74 6.75 2.79 20.02
CA THR A 74 6.15 2.60 21.35
C THR A 74 6.65 1.34 22.05
N ASP A 75 7.15 1.52 23.27
CA ASP A 75 7.52 0.47 24.25
C ASP A 75 6.31 -0.30 24.85
N SER A 76 5.10 -0.18 24.30
CA SER A 76 3.95 -0.93 24.83
C SER A 76 4.01 -2.37 24.33
N GLU A 77 4.16 -3.31 25.27
CA GLU A 77 4.16 -4.78 25.04
C GLU A 77 2.87 -5.32 24.39
N GLU A 78 1.92 -4.46 24.06
CA GLU A 78 0.71 -4.80 23.30
C GLU A 78 0.79 -4.05 21.96
N ALA A 79 1.39 -4.70 20.96
CA ALA A 79 1.12 -4.38 19.57
C ALA A 79 -0.33 -4.83 19.29
N GLU A 80 -1.30 -4.00 19.66
CA GLU A 80 -2.70 -4.26 19.34
C GLU A 80 -2.91 -4.19 17.82
N ASP A 81 -3.73 -5.11 17.29
CA ASP A 81 -4.17 -5.09 15.91
C ASP A 81 -5.20 -3.97 15.68
N ASP A 82 -5.17 -3.33 14.51
CA ASP A 82 -6.18 -2.37 14.07
C ASP A 82 -7.09 -2.97 12.98
N VAL A 83 -8.27 -2.38 12.79
CA VAL A 83 -9.20 -2.75 11.71
C VAL A 83 -9.22 -1.65 10.65
N LEU A 84 -8.81 -1.98 9.43
CA LEU A 84 -8.75 -1.06 8.29
C LEU A 84 -9.69 -1.49 7.17
N LEU A 85 -10.20 -0.53 6.39
CA LEU A 85 -11.05 -0.80 5.24
C LEU A 85 -10.23 -0.96 3.94
N ILE A 86 -9.84 -2.20 3.65
CA ILE A 86 -8.98 -2.54 2.50
C ILE A 86 -9.81 -3.21 1.40
N GLY A 87 -9.88 -2.61 0.21
CA GLY A 87 -10.60 -3.19 -0.93
C GLY A 87 -12.10 -3.40 -0.68
N GLY A 88 -12.70 -2.56 0.16
CA GLY A 88 -14.10 -2.64 0.60
C GLY A 88 -14.37 -3.65 1.71
N VAL A 89 -13.32 -4.18 2.37
CA VAL A 89 -13.45 -5.21 3.42
C VAL A 89 -12.71 -4.78 4.69
N ASP A 90 -13.37 -4.92 5.84
CA ASP A 90 -12.75 -4.75 7.15
C ASP A 90 -11.67 -5.83 7.35
N THR A 91 -10.43 -5.39 7.53
CA THR A 91 -9.25 -6.24 7.62
C THR A 91 -8.52 -5.95 8.92
N ILE A 92 -8.26 -6.99 9.70
CA ILE A 92 -7.42 -6.90 10.91
C ILE A 92 -5.95 -6.86 10.45
N VAL A 93 -5.22 -5.83 10.84
CA VAL A 93 -3.81 -5.64 10.49
C VAL A 93 -2.98 -5.40 11.74
N ALA A 94 -1.75 -5.88 11.74
CA ALA A 94 -0.82 -5.59 12.81
C ALA A 94 -0.36 -4.12 12.71
N ARG A 95 -0.20 -3.43 13.84
CA ARG A 95 0.15 -2.00 13.85
C ARG A 95 1.49 -1.68 13.17
N ASN A 96 2.44 -2.61 13.23
CA ASN A 96 3.73 -2.51 12.52
C ASN A 96 3.59 -2.66 11.00
N GLN A 97 2.39 -2.94 10.47
CA GLN A 97 2.11 -2.99 9.04
C GLN A 97 1.37 -1.74 8.54
N ILE A 98 1.09 -0.79 9.44
CA ILE A 98 0.45 0.48 9.13
C ILE A 98 1.53 1.52 8.95
N ALA A 99 1.83 1.83 7.69
CA ALA A 99 2.83 2.81 7.34
C ALA A 99 2.23 4.21 7.25
N PRO A 100 3.03 5.28 7.44
CA PRO A 100 2.62 6.63 7.07
C PRO A 100 2.19 6.66 5.60
N ARG A 101 1.11 7.38 5.30
CA ARG A 101 0.54 7.46 3.94
C ARG A 101 1.57 7.72 2.83
N GLU A 102 2.56 8.56 3.11
CA GLU A 102 3.55 9.00 2.11
C GLU A 102 4.60 7.94 1.81
N LEU A 103 4.75 6.95 2.69
CA LEU A 103 5.54 5.78 2.40
C LEU A 103 4.91 4.95 1.28
N GLY A 104 3.57 4.84 1.25
CA GLY A 104 2.86 4.17 0.17
C GLY A 104 3.11 4.79 -1.20
N LEU A 105 3.06 6.13 -1.30
CA LEU A 105 3.41 6.84 -2.53
C LEU A 105 4.89 6.60 -2.91
N THR A 106 5.79 6.65 -1.94
CA THR A 106 7.22 6.41 -2.15
C THR A 106 7.47 5.02 -2.71
N VAL A 107 6.82 3.98 -2.16
CA VAL A 107 6.93 2.61 -2.64
C VAL A 107 6.37 2.47 -4.07
N LEU A 108 5.23 3.08 -4.37
CA LEU A 108 4.68 3.07 -5.74
C LEU A 108 5.62 3.73 -6.75
N LEU A 109 6.26 4.85 -6.39
CA LEU A 109 7.21 5.53 -7.28
C LEU A 109 8.50 4.71 -7.48
N LYS A 110 8.88 3.90 -6.49
CA LYS A 110 10.03 2.97 -6.54
C LYS A 110 9.71 1.62 -7.18
N ALA A 111 8.46 1.36 -7.56
CA ALA A 111 8.04 0.10 -8.16
C ALA A 111 8.88 -0.41 -9.37
N PRO A 112 9.54 0.44 -10.21
CA PRO A 112 10.46 -0.08 -11.24
C PRO A 112 11.68 -0.82 -10.68
N ASP A 113 12.05 -0.55 -9.43
CA ASP A 113 13.20 -1.11 -8.73
C ASP A 113 12.74 -1.99 -7.55
N ILE A 114 12.08 -3.10 -7.88
CA ILE A 114 11.60 -4.08 -6.89
C ILE A 114 12.77 -4.62 -6.05
N SER A 115 13.93 -4.85 -6.65
CA SER A 115 15.12 -5.32 -5.91
C SER A 115 15.60 -4.30 -4.88
N GLY A 116 15.56 -3.00 -5.22
CA GLY A 116 15.80 -1.92 -4.27
C GLY A 116 14.81 -1.92 -3.12
N LEU A 117 13.50 -2.05 -3.41
CA LEU A 117 12.45 -2.13 -2.40
C LEU A 117 12.66 -3.28 -1.40
N LEU A 118 13.07 -4.45 -1.88
CA LEU A 118 13.35 -5.63 -1.04
C LEU A 118 14.60 -5.48 -0.15
N THR A 119 15.51 -4.62 -0.56
CA THR A 119 16.75 -4.36 0.19
C THR A 119 16.58 -3.23 1.21
N GLU A 120 15.78 -2.23 0.85
CA GLU A 120 15.59 -1.01 1.64
C GLU A 120 14.57 -1.19 2.78
N TYR A 121 13.60 -2.08 2.59
CA TYR A 121 12.50 -2.27 3.52
C TYR A 121 12.44 -3.68 4.09
N THR A 122 11.80 -3.81 5.25
CA THR A 122 11.49 -5.11 5.86
C THR A 122 10.09 -5.53 5.47
N TRP A 123 9.94 -6.77 5.04
CA TRP A 123 8.66 -7.33 4.62
C TRP A 123 8.36 -8.58 5.45
N ASP A 124 7.10 -8.74 5.87
CA ASP A 124 6.67 -9.93 6.58
C ASP A 124 6.77 -11.17 5.68
N GLY A 125 7.27 -12.26 6.24
CA GLY A 125 7.57 -13.50 5.51
C GLY A 125 8.82 -13.47 4.62
N GLN A 126 9.66 -12.41 4.70
CA GLN A 126 10.98 -12.35 4.06
C GLN A 126 12.12 -12.92 4.94
#